data_AF-A0ABD5YSP0-F1
#
_entry.id   AF-A0ABD5YSP0-F1
#
_cell.length_a   1.000
_cell.length_b   1.000
_cell.length_c   1.000
_cell.angle_alpha   90.00
_cell.angle_beta   90.00
_cell.angle_gamma   90.00
#
_symmetry.space_group_name_H-M   'P 1'
#
loop_
_entity.id
_entity.type
_entity.pdbx_description
1 polymer ?
#
loop_
_entity_poly.entity_id
_entity_poly.type
_entity_poly.pdbx_seq_one_letter_code
_entity_poly.pdbx_strand_id
1 'polypeptide(L)'
;MEPSDPTAYLPRFASELDCSEDVHREAHDILETVSGTTYTSGKHPAGLAAAALYASACLTGEQLTQHEISNVADITRMTIRTHYRELIDQYGTDDRG
;
A
#
# COMPACT_ATOMS: atom_id res chain seq x y z
N MET A 1 -18.97 -1.26 -8.79
CA MET A 1 -18.54 -2.21 -7.75
C MET A 1 -17.07 -1.92 -7.53
N GLU A 2 -16.70 -1.58 -6.30
CA GLU A 2 -15.30 -1.34 -5.96
C GLU A 2 -14.53 -2.67 -5.91
N PRO A 3 -13.26 -2.71 -6.35
CA PRO A 3 -12.46 -3.92 -6.26
C PRO A 3 -12.35 -4.40 -4.81
N SER A 4 -12.56 -5.69 -4.58
CA SER A 4 -12.32 -6.32 -3.27
C SER A 4 -10.84 -6.60 -3.02
N ASP A 5 -10.03 -6.61 -4.08
CA ASP A 5 -8.60 -6.88 -4.04
C ASP A 5 -7.81 -5.57 -3.98
N PRO A 6 -6.96 -5.35 -2.96
CA PRO A 6 -6.13 -4.15 -2.87
C PRO A 6 -5.14 -4.02 -4.05
N THR A 7 -4.63 -5.12 -4.63
CA THR A 7 -3.68 -5.05 -5.75
C THR A 7 -4.29 -4.40 -6.99
N ALA A 8 -5.61 -4.54 -7.17
CA ALA A 8 -6.35 -3.95 -8.29
C ALA A 8 -6.35 -2.41 -8.29
N TYR A 9 -6.01 -1.76 -7.18
CA TYR A 9 -5.89 -0.31 -7.09
C TYR A 9 -4.50 0.20 -7.45
N LEU A 10 -3.46 -0.64 -7.35
CA LEU A 10 -2.07 -0.24 -7.54
C LEU A 10 -1.79 0.37 -8.92
N PRO A 11 -2.27 -0.20 -10.06
CA PRO A 11 -1.97 0.37 -11.37
C PRO A 11 -2.50 1.80 -11.54
N ARG A 12 -3.71 2.06 -11.02
CA ARG A 12 -4.31 3.39 -11.07
C ARG A 12 -3.54 4.36 -10.18
N PHE A 13 -3.31 3.98 -8.93
CA PHE A 13 -2.63 4.83 -7.97
C PHE A 13 -1.20 5.16 -8.39
N ALA A 14 -0.43 4.16 -8.82
CA ALA A 14 0.93 4.34 -9.33
C ALA A 14 0.94 5.28 -10.55
N SER A 15 -0.01 5.12 -11.47
CA SER A 15 -0.11 6.01 -12.64
C SER A 15 -0.51 7.43 -12.28
N GLU A 16 -1.43 7.64 -11.33
CA GLU A 16 -1.87 8.99 -10.93
C GLU A 16 -0.83 9.73 -10.07
N LEU A 17 0.08 8.99 -9.45
CA LEU A 17 1.18 9.51 -8.63
C LEU A 17 2.52 9.59 -9.39
N ASP A 18 2.55 9.20 -10.66
CA ASP A 18 3.78 9.07 -11.47
C ASP A 18 4.86 8.22 -10.77
N CYS A 19 4.43 7.16 -10.05
CA CYS A 19 5.34 6.26 -9.35
C CYS A 19 6.25 5.51 -10.31
N SER A 20 7.48 5.22 -9.86
CA SER A 20 8.35 4.28 -10.57
C SER A 20 7.79 2.85 -10.59
N GLU A 21 8.25 2.07 -11.58
CA GLU A 21 7.95 0.63 -11.66
C GLU A 21 8.50 -0.13 -10.42
N ASP A 22 9.56 0.38 -9.80
CA ASP A 22 10.13 -0.20 -8.59
C ASP A 22 9.16 -0.04 -7.40
N VAL A 23 8.56 1.14 -7.24
CA VAL A 23 7.52 1.38 -6.22
C VAL A 23 6.28 0.53 -6.49
N HIS A 24 5.86 0.42 -7.75
CA HIS A 24 4.67 -0.37 -8.09
C HIS A 24 4.87 -1.86 -7.78
N ARG A 25 6.02 -2.42 -8.17
CA ARG A 25 6.35 -3.82 -7.92
C ARG A 25 6.51 -4.11 -6.43
N GLU A 26 7.24 -3.28 -5.69
CA GLU A 26 7.39 -3.46 -4.24
C GLU A 26 6.02 -3.38 -3.53
N ALA A 27 5.12 -2.51 -3.98
CA ALA A 27 3.78 -2.40 -3.39
C ALA A 27 2.95 -3.66 -3.64
N HIS A 28 3.10 -4.26 -4.82
CA HIS A 28 2.47 -5.53 -5.14
C HIS A 28 3.03 -6.65 -4.26
N ASP A 29 4.36 -6.75 -4.13
CA ASP A 29 5.02 -7.77 -3.32
C ASP A 29 4.62 -7.68 -1.84
N ILE A 30 4.55 -6.47 -1.27
CA ILE A 30 4.08 -6.25 0.10
C ILE A 30 2.64 -6.76 0.29
N LEU A 31 1.74 -6.44 -0.64
CA LEU A 31 0.34 -6.87 -0.56
C LEU A 31 0.19 -8.39 -0.72
N GLU A 32 0.98 -9.01 -1.59
CA GLU A 32 1.02 -10.46 -1.77
C GLU A 32 1.55 -11.16 -0.51
N THR A 33 2.61 -10.64 0.12
CA THR A 33 3.16 -11.22 1.35
C THR A 33 2.13 -11.23 2.49
N VAL A 34 1.36 -10.16 2.64
CA VAL A 34 0.30 -10.10 3.67
C VAL A 34 -1.02 -10.69 3.21
N SER A 35 -1.13 -11.09 1.94
CA SER A 35 -2.33 -11.77 1.42
C SER A 35 -2.55 -13.09 2.16
N GLY A 36 -3.80 -13.40 2.51
CA GLY A 36 -4.13 -14.61 3.27
C GLY A 36 -3.84 -14.54 4.78
N THR A 37 -3.19 -13.48 5.27
CA THR A 37 -3.10 -13.21 6.72
C THR A 37 -4.42 -12.64 7.26
N THR A 38 -4.65 -12.78 8.56
CA THR A 38 -5.82 -12.17 9.23
C THR A 38 -5.79 -10.65 9.20
N TYR A 39 -4.63 -10.04 8.94
CA TYR A 39 -4.45 -8.58 8.86
C TYR A 39 -5.32 -7.95 7.77
N THR A 40 -5.50 -8.60 6.62
CA THR A 40 -6.27 -8.04 5.49
C THR A 40 -7.79 -8.10 5.69
N SER A 41 -8.26 -8.94 6.63
CA SER A 41 -9.68 -9.16 6.86
C SER A 41 -10.39 -7.93 7.42
N GLY A 42 -11.47 -7.51 6.77
CA GLY A 42 -12.31 -6.38 7.19
C GLY A 42 -11.69 -4.99 6.96
N LYS A 43 -10.51 -4.90 6.34
CA LYS A 43 -9.88 -3.62 5.98
C LYS A 43 -10.33 -3.17 4.59
N HIS A 44 -10.36 -1.86 4.40
CA HIS A 44 -10.73 -1.28 3.11
C HIS A 44 -9.62 -1.51 2.08
N PRO A 45 -9.87 -2.15 0.92
CA PRO A 45 -8.84 -2.48 -0.07
C PRO A 45 -8.04 -1.26 -0.56
N ALA A 46 -8.71 -0.14 -0.83
CA ALA A 46 -8.02 1.09 -1.22
C ALA A 46 -7.05 1.62 -0.13
N GLY A 47 -7.39 1.42 1.15
CA GLY A 47 -6.55 1.84 2.27
C GLY A 47 -5.29 0.97 2.41
N LEU A 48 -5.42 -0.32 2.15
CA LEU A 48 -4.29 -1.26 2.10
C LEU A 48 -3.35 -0.94 0.93
N ALA A 49 -3.91 -0.72 -0.27
CA ALA A 49 -3.14 -0.38 -1.46
C ALA A 49 -2.39 0.96 -1.29
N ALA A 50 -3.05 1.97 -0.73
CA ALA A 50 -2.44 3.26 -0.42
C ALA A 50 -1.29 3.13 0.61
N ALA A 51 -1.45 2.29 1.62
CA ALA A 51 -0.41 2.04 2.61
C ALA A 51 0.78 1.27 2.02
N ALA A 52 0.53 0.30 1.15
CA ALA A 52 1.56 -0.46 0.45
C ALA A 52 2.39 0.44 -0.48
N LEU A 53 1.75 1.37 -1.22
CA LEU A 53 2.47 2.37 -2.01
C LEU A 53 3.32 3.29 -1.15
N TYR A 54 2.79 3.76 -0.02
CA TYR A 54 3.57 4.59 0.90
C TYR A 54 4.79 3.84 1.47
N ALA A 55 4.61 2.58 1.86
CA ALA A 55 5.70 1.72 2.32
C ALA A 55 6.76 1.52 1.23
N SER A 56 6.32 1.25 0.01
CA SER A 56 7.20 1.00 -1.14
C SER A 56 8.01 2.21 -1.54
N ALA A 57 7.39 3.40 -1.55
CA ALA A 57 8.11 4.65 -1.75
C ALA A 57 9.19 4.85 -0.69
N CYS A 58 8.90 4.55 0.59
CA CYS A 58 9.89 4.63 1.66
C CYS A 58 11.04 3.62 1.48
N LEU A 59 10.76 2.39 1.02
CA LEU A 59 11.76 1.33 0.83
C LEU A 59 12.65 1.56 -0.40
N THR A 60 12.09 2.11 -1.46
CA THR A 60 12.81 2.43 -2.72
C THR A 60 13.49 3.79 -2.69
N GLY A 61 13.20 4.62 -1.68
CA GLY A 61 13.75 5.97 -1.55
C GLY A 61 13.02 7.03 -2.41
N GLU A 62 11.85 6.70 -2.94
CA GLU A 62 11.01 7.62 -3.69
C GLU A 62 10.28 8.59 -2.75
N GLN A 63 10.28 9.88 -3.08
CA GLN A 63 9.68 10.92 -2.25
C GLN A 63 8.18 11.01 -2.51
N LEU A 64 7.40 10.21 -1.78
CA LEU A 64 5.95 10.18 -1.94
C LEU A 64 5.26 10.36 -0.59
N THR A 65 4.44 11.40 -0.47
CA THR A 65 3.83 11.78 0.80
C THR A 65 2.47 11.11 1.01
N GLN A 66 2.09 10.90 2.28
CA GLN A 66 0.74 10.44 2.61
C GLN A 66 -0.35 11.40 2.10
N HIS A 67 -0.02 12.69 1.90
CA HIS A 67 -0.99 13.66 1.37
C HIS A 67 -1.30 13.39 -0.10
N GLU A 68 -0.28 13.19 -0.92
CA GLU A 68 -0.45 12.89 -2.36
C GLU A 68 -1.27 11.62 -2.55
N ILE A 69 -0.90 10.55 -1.82
CA ILE A 69 -1.63 9.29 -1.85
C ILE A 69 -3.07 9.47 -1.39
N SER A 70 -3.30 10.23 -0.30
CA SER A 70 -4.66 10.44 0.23
C SER A 70 -5.60 11.10 -0.79
N ASN A 71 -5.05 11.99 -1.62
CA ASN A 71 -5.84 12.69 -2.65
C ASN A 71 -6.23 11.74 -3.79
N VAL A 72 -5.32 10.86 -4.22
CA VAL A 72 -5.54 9.89 -5.31
C VAL A 72 -6.43 8.71 -4.87
N ALA A 73 -6.26 8.28 -3.63
CA ALA A 73 -7.00 7.15 -3.05
C ALA A 73 -8.36 7.53 -2.45
N ASP A 74 -8.69 8.82 -2.38
CA ASP A 74 -9.91 9.34 -1.76
C ASP A 74 -10.12 8.82 -0.32
N ILE A 75 -9.04 8.84 0.47
CA ILE A 75 -9.03 8.42 1.88
C ILE A 75 -8.28 9.44 2.73
N THR A 76 -8.31 9.27 4.05
CA THR A 76 -7.58 10.18 4.94
C THR A 76 -6.11 9.78 5.10
N ARG A 77 -5.23 10.76 5.33
CA ARG A 77 -3.83 10.50 5.76
C ARG A 77 -3.76 9.61 7.01
N MET A 78 -4.74 9.74 7.91
CA MET A 78 -4.80 8.90 9.12
C MET A 78 -5.04 7.43 8.76
N THR A 79 -5.89 7.14 7.77
CA THR A 79 -6.10 5.80 7.23
C THR A 79 -4.79 5.20 6.71
N ILE A 80 -4.06 5.96 5.89
CA ILE A 80 -2.74 5.54 5.36
C ILE A 80 -1.77 5.27 6.51
N ARG A 81 -1.65 6.19 7.47
CA ARG A 81 -0.73 6.05 8.61
C ARG A 81 -1.04 4.85 9.50
N THR A 82 -2.32 4.53 9.71
CA THR A 82 -2.72 3.35 10.49
C THR A 82 -2.33 2.08 9.75
N HIS A 83 -2.75 1.94 8.48
CA HIS A 83 -2.44 0.76 7.71
C HIS A 83 -0.94 0.58 7.47
N TYR A 84 -0.19 1.65 7.19
CA TYR A 84 1.27 1.60 7.04
C TYR A 84 1.97 0.99 8.26
N ARG A 85 1.65 1.48 9.47
CA ARG A 85 2.29 0.97 10.70
C ARG A 85 2.01 -0.50 10.91
N GLU A 86 0.75 -0.88 10.75
CA GLU A 86 0.36 -2.28 10.92
C GLU A 86 0.90 -3.16 9.76
N LEU A 87 1.00 -2.63 8.54
CA LEU A 87 1.52 -3.34 7.37
C LEU A 87 3.01 -3.65 7.53
N ILE A 88 3.82 -2.68 7.96
CA ILE A 88 5.25 -2.88 8.21
C ILE A 88 5.49 -3.84 9.39
N ASP A 89 4.61 -3.84 10.39
CA ASP A 89 4.67 -4.80 11.49
C ASP A 89 4.46 -6.23 10.97
N GLN A 90 3.47 -6.44 10.09
CA GLN A 90 3.25 -7.74 9.45
C GLN A 90 4.37 -8.12 8.47
N TYR A 91 4.75 -7.22 7.57
CA TYR A 91 5.76 -7.45 6.54
C TYR A 91 7.16 -7.64 7.13
N GLY A 92 7.52 -6.89 8.18
CA GLY A 92 8.80 -7.02 8.87
C GLY A 92 8.90 -8.23 9.81
N THR A 93 7.76 -8.84 10.16
CA THR A 93 7.76 -10.15 10.85
C THR A 93 8.07 -11.29 9.87
N ASP A 94 7.87 -11.06 8.57
CA ASP A 94 8.33 -11.89 7.45
C ASP A 94 9.75 -11.46 7.01
N ASP A 95 10.62 -11.14 7.98
CA ASP A 95 12.07 -11.01 7.72
C ASP A 95 12.50 -12.27 6.97
N ARG A 96 12.89 -12.08 5.71
CA ARG A 96 13.29 -13.10 4.74
C ARG A 96 14.18 -14.17 5.40
N GLY A 97 13.55 -15.21 5.93
CA GLY A 97 14.17 -16.44 6.42
C GLY A 97 14.42 -17.43 5.29
#